data_AF-A0A9D3Y3X2-F1
#
_entry.id   AF-A0A9D3Y3X2-F1
#
_cell.length_a   1.000
_cell.length_b   1.000
_cell.length_c   1.000
_cell.angle_alpha   90.00
_cell.angle_beta   90.00
_cell.angle_gamma   90.00
#
_symmetry.space_group_name_H-M   'P 1'
#
loop_
_entity.id
_entity.type
_entity.pdbx_description
1 polymer ?
#
loop_
_entity_poly.entity_id
_entity_poly.type
_entity_poly.pdbx_seq_one_letter_code
_entity_poly.pdbx_strand_id
1 'polypeptide(L)'
;MAICAGCNKEFKLETSKRQGNGFFDVNVRAVWGTMASGGGATDLQEQLSTLNIPPLTSNIFSSLDNTIGEWWSKSIKDDMLKAGAEERRKAIEKRGIFMKESPILLSFVMVGGPKGHKNTHTTHQVV
;
A
#
# COMPACT_ATOMS: atom_id res chain seq x y z
N MET A 1 -15.71 -1.76 -27.10
CA MET A 1 -16.38 -3.02 -27.47
C MET A 1 -15.40 -3.83 -28.28
N ALA A 2 -15.26 -5.13 -27.99
CA ALA A 2 -14.46 -6.04 -28.79
C ALA A 2 -15.38 -7.10 -29.40
N ILE A 3 -15.15 -7.42 -30.67
CA ILE A 3 -15.93 -8.41 -31.42
C ILE A 3 -15.02 -9.61 -31.67
N CYS A 4 -15.46 -10.81 -31.29
CA CYS A 4 -14.72 -12.02 -31.62
C CYS A 4 -14.87 -12.35 -33.11
N ALA A 5 -13.76 -12.43 -33.84
CA ALA A 5 -13.77 -12.76 -35.28
C ALA A 5 -14.31 -14.17 -35.58
N GLY A 6 -14.27 -15.11 -34.63
CA GLY A 6 -14.71 -16.49 -34.84
C GLY A 6 -16.20 -16.73 -34.58
N CYS A 7 -16.78 -16.07 -33.57
CA CYS A 7 -18.17 -16.32 -33.17
C CYS A 7 -19.07 -15.08 -33.21
N ASN A 8 -18.55 -13.94 -33.66
CA ASN A 8 -19.24 -12.64 -33.78
C ASN A 8 -19.91 -12.14 -32.49
N LYS A 9 -19.53 -12.70 -31.32
CA LYS A 9 -20.03 -12.20 -30.04
C LYS A 9 -19.39 -10.86 -29.72
N GLU A 10 -20.25 -9.93 -29.32
CA GLU A 10 -19.85 -8.64 -28.78
C GLU A 10 -19.55 -8.76 -27.29
N PHE A 11 -18.33 -8.34 -26.93
CA PHE A 11 -17.93 -8.23 -25.54
C PHE A 11 -17.86 -6.75 -25.17
N LYS A 12 -18.70 -6.37 -24.20
CA LYS A 12 -18.57 -5.11 -23.50
C LYS A 12 -17.41 -5.22 -22.52
N LEU A 13 -16.22 -4.83 -22.97
CA LEU A 13 -15.05 -4.69 -22.12
C LEU A 13 -15.25 -3.47 -21.23
N GLU A 14 -15.65 -3.69 -19.97
CA GLU A 14 -15.59 -2.64 -18.97
C GLU A 14 -14.13 -2.42 -18.60
N THR A 15 -13.57 -1.30 -19.05
CA THR A 15 -12.25 -0.87 -18.60
C THR A 15 -12.33 -0.39 -17.15
N SER A 16 -11.17 -0.29 -16.50
CA SER A 16 -11.07 0.12 -15.10
C SER A 16 -11.89 1.38 -14.79
N LYS A 17 -12.64 1.35 -13.68
CA LYS A 17 -13.42 2.50 -13.22
C LYS A 17 -12.48 3.66 -12.90
N ARG A 18 -12.88 4.88 -13.28
CA ARG A 18 -12.19 6.10 -12.88
C ARG A 18 -12.51 6.36 -11.42
N GLN A 19 -11.52 6.34 -10.53
CA GLN A 19 -11.71 6.77 -9.15
C GLN A 19 -11.70 8.31 -9.08
N GLY A 20 -12.42 8.87 -8.11
CA GLY A 20 -12.86 10.28 -7.97
C GLY A 20 -11.78 11.38 -8.02
N ASN A 21 -10.53 11.06 -8.31
CA ASN A 21 -9.42 12.00 -8.49
C ASN A 21 -8.76 11.91 -9.89
N GLY A 22 -9.45 11.31 -10.87
CA GLY A 22 -8.99 11.28 -12.26
C GLY A 22 -8.05 10.12 -12.61
N PHE A 23 -7.67 9.28 -11.64
CA PHE A 23 -6.90 8.07 -11.84
C PHE A 23 -7.81 6.87 -12.14
N PHE A 24 -7.29 5.94 -12.94
CA PHE A 24 -7.95 4.67 -13.20
C PHE A 24 -7.62 3.66 -12.10
N ASP A 25 -8.62 2.89 -11.67
CA ASP A 25 -8.47 1.85 -10.62
C ASP A 25 -7.34 0.86 -10.94
N VAL A 26 -7.13 0.54 -12.21
CA VAL A 26 -6.05 -0.35 -12.65
C VAL A 26 -4.66 0.22 -12.36
N ASN A 27 -4.49 1.54 -12.48
CA ASN A 27 -3.20 2.19 -12.22
C ASN A 27 -2.88 2.14 -10.73
N VAL A 28 -3.88 2.35 -9.87
CA VAL A 28 -3.73 2.22 -8.41
C VAL A 28 -3.27 0.80 -8.06
N ARG A 29 -3.92 -0.22 -8.62
CA ARG A 29 -3.59 -1.63 -8.37
C ARG A 29 -2.21 -2.01 -8.88
N ALA A 30 -1.83 -1.52 -10.06
CA ALA A 30 -0.51 -1.76 -10.62
C ALA A 30 0.59 -1.18 -9.73
N VAL A 31 0.46 0.09 -9.31
CA VAL A 31 1.40 0.73 -8.39
C VAL A 31 1.43 0.01 -7.05
N TRP A 32 0.27 -0.35 -6.48
CA TRP A 32 0.19 -1.12 -5.23
C TRP A 32 0.97 -2.44 -5.34
N GLY A 33 0.73 -3.23 -6.39
CA GLY A 33 1.39 -4.52 -6.58
C GLY A 33 2.91 -4.38 -6.71
N THR A 34 3.36 -3.36 -7.44
CA THR A 34 4.79 -3.03 -7.56
C THR A 34 5.39 -2.66 -6.21
N MET A 35 4.76 -1.75 -5.46
CA MET A 35 5.21 -1.34 -4.12
C MET A 35 5.27 -2.52 -3.15
N ALA A 36 4.24 -3.37 -3.14
CA ALA A 36 4.17 -4.54 -2.26
C ALA A 36 5.27 -5.57 -2.57
N SER A 37 5.76 -5.61 -3.81
CA SER A 37 6.88 -6.45 -4.23
C SER A 37 8.25 -5.80 -3.99
N GLY A 38 8.29 -4.57 -3.44
CA GLY A 38 9.51 -3.80 -3.22
C GLY A 38 10.03 -3.06 -4.46
N GLY A 39 9.25 -3.00 -5.54
CA GLY A 39 9.61 -2.31 -6.77
C GLY A 39 9.25 -0.82 -6.76
N GLY A 40 9.85 -0.06 -7.68
CA GLY A 40 9.58 1.36 -7.91
C GLY A 40 8.99 1.67 -9.28
N ALA A 41 8.97 2.96 -9.63
CA ALA A 41 8.41 3.45 -10.90
C ALA A 41 9.08 2.82 -12.13
N THR A 42 10.40 2.61 -12.08
CA THR A 42 11.17 2.00 -13.17
C THR A 42 10.77 0.55 -13.40
N ASP A 43 10.59 -0.23 -12.34
CA ASP A 43 10.20 -1.65 -12.44
C ASP A 43 8.80 -1.78 -13.06
N LEU A 44 7.87 -0.92 -12.64
CA LEU A 44 6.53 -0.90 -13.24
C LEU A 44 6.57 -0.46 -14.70
N GLN A 45 7.40 0.54 -15.04
CA GLN A 45 7.56 0.99 -16.42
C GLN A 45 8.11 -0.13 -17.31
N GLU A 46 9.08 -0.90 -16.82
CA GLU A 46 9.62 -2.07 -17.54
C GLU A 46 8.53 -3.12 -17.76
N GLN A 47 7.80 -3.50 -16.71
CA GLN A 47 6.70 -4.46 -16.81
C GLN A 47 5.63 -4.02 -17.82
N LEU A 48 5.18 -2.77 -17.77
CA LEU A 48 4.18 -2.25 -18.71
C LEU A 48 4.72 -2.21 -20.15
N SER A 49 6.00 -1.90 -20.33
CA SER A 49 6.64 -1.88 -21.65
C SER A 49 6.68 -3.28 -22.28
N THR A 50 6.97 -4.32 -21.49
CA THR A 50 6.94 -5.72 -21.99
C THR A 50 5.56 -6.17 -22.45
N LEU A 51 4.51 -5.59 -21.87
CA LEU A 51 3.11 -5.89 -22.20
C LEU A 51 2.54 -4.98 -23.29
N ASN A 52 3.36 -4.09 -23.87
CA ASN A 52 2.93 -3.05 -24.81
C ASN A 52 1.81 -2.15 -24.24
N ILE A 53 1.84 -1.90 -22.93
CA ILE A 53 0.93 -1.00 -22.22
C ILE A 53 1.65 0.34 -22.03
N PRO A 54 0.99 1.49 -22.31
CA PRO A 54 1.59 2.80 -22.06
C PRO A 54 2.06 2.95 -20.62
N PRO A 55 3.34 3.32 -20.39
CA PRO A 55 3.87 3.42 -19.04
C PRO A 55 3.25 4.60 -18.28
N LEU A 56 3.17 4.47 -16.97
CA LEU A 56 2.80 5.58 -16.09
C LEU A 56 3.94 6.58 -16.01
N THR A 57 3.61 7.88 -16.03
CA THR A 57 4.62 8.91 -15.78
C THR A 57 5.08 8.86 -14.33
N SER A 58 6.33 9.24 -14.07
CA SER A 58 6.89 9.24 -12.70
C SER A 58 6.05 10.09 -11.75
N ASN A 59 5.45 11.20 -12.21
CA ASN A 59 4.61 12.06 -11.39
C ASN A 59 3.32 11.35 -10.95
N ILE A 60 2.68 10.61 -11.87
CA ILE A 60 1.47 9.83 -11.58
C ILE A 60 1.82 8.69 -10.62
N PHE A 61 2.93 8.00 -10.87
CA PHE A 61 3.41 6.95 -9.97
C PHE A 61 3.60 7.51 -8.56
N SER A 62 4.37 8.59 -8.39
CA SER A 62 4.63 9.19 -7.07
C SER A 62 3.36 9.66 -6.37
N SER A 63 2.39 10.20 -7.10
CA SER A 63 1.10 10.58 -6.51
C SER A 63 0.33 9.37 -5.97
N LEU A 64 0.33 8.26 -6.71
CA LEU A 64 -0.31 7.01 -6.30
C LEU A 64 0.44 6.34 -5.16
N ASP A 65 1.77 6.30 -5.22
CA ASP A 65 2.67 5.80 -4.18
C ASP A 65 2.42 6.49 -2.84
N ASN A 66 2.38 7.83 -2.82
CA ASN A 66 2.04 8.60 -1.63
C ASN A 66 0.63 8.27 -1.09
N THR A 67 -0.37 8.20 -1.98
CA THR A 67 -1.75 7.89 -1.59
C THR A 67 -1.86 6.50 -0.97
N ILE A 68 -1.20 5.50 -1.56
CA ILE A 68 -1.17 4.12 -1.06
C ILE A 68 -0.40 4.07 0.26
N GLY A 69 0.71 4.79 0.37
CA GLY A 69 1.50 4.92 1.60
C GLY A 69 0.69 5.50 2.77
N GLU A 70 -0.15 6.50 2.51
CA GLU A 70 -1.08 7.05 3.51
C GLU A 70 -2.11 6.00 3.96
N TRP A 71 -2.68 5.23 3.03
CA TRP A 71 -3.61 4.15 3.35
C TRP A 71 -2.97 3.06 4.21
N TRP A 72 -1.76 2.63 3.83
CA TRP A 72 -0.99 1.66 4.61
C TRP A 72 -0.66 2.21 6.00
N SER A 73 -0.17 3.44 6.09
CA SER A 73 0.14 4.08 7.37
C SER A 73 -1.08 4.13 8.29
N LYS A 74 -2.24 4.48 7.76
CA LYS A 74 -3.49 4.50 8.52
C LYS A 74 -3.88 3.11 9.00
N SER A 75 -3.89 2.12 8.10
CA SER A 75 -4.26 0.74 8.44
C SER A 75 -3.35 0.16 9.52
N ILE A 76 -2.04 0.36 9.36
CA ILE A 76 -1.04 -0.13 10.32
C ILE A 76 -1.24 0.54 11.68
N LYS A 77 -1.47 1.85 11.73
CA LYS A 77 -1.74 2.56 13.00
C LYS A 77 -2.98 2.00 13.70
N ASP A 78 -4.05 1.78 12.97
CA ASP A 78 -5.29 1.23 13.54
C ASP A 78 -5.07 -0.18 14.10
N ASP A 79 -4.30 -1.02 13.39
CA ASP A 79 -3.97 -2.37 13.84
C ASP A 79 -3.03 -2.37 15.04
N MET A 80 -2.06 -1.45 15.08
CA MET A 80 -1.18 -1.25 16.25
C MET A 80 -1.97 -0.84 17.49
N LEU A 81 -2.94 0.07 17.36
CA LEU A 81 -3.79 0.49 18.48
C LEU A 81 -4.63 -0.67 19.01
N LYS A 82 -5.22 -1.47 18.12
CA LYS A 82 -5.99 -2.68 18.51
C LYS A 82 -5.10 -3.72 19.18
N ALA A 83 -3.93 -3.99 18.61
CA ALA A 83 -2.96 -4.93 19.18
C ALA A 83 -2.52 -4.47 20.58
N GLY A 84 -2.19 -3.19 20.75
CA GLY A 84 -1.82 -2.63 22.05
C GLY A 84 -2.95 -2.72 23.09
N ALA A 85 -4.20 -2.50 22.69
CA ALA A 85 -5.36 -2.69 23.58
C ALA A 85 -5.53 -4.15 24.00
N GLU A 86 -5.31 -5.09 23.09
CA GLU A 86 -5.41 -6.52 23.36
C GLU A 86 -4.26 -7.04 24.24
N GLU A 87 -3.04 -6.58 24.00
CA GLU A 87 -1.88 -6.85 24.86
C GLU A 87 -2.12 -6.35 26.27
N ARG A 88 -2.66 -5.12 26.41
CA ARG A 88 -3.06 -4.55 27.70
C ARG A 88 -4.10 -5.42 28.41
N ARG A 89 -5.13 -5.87 27.70
CA ARG A 89 -6.17 -6.75 28.25
C ARG A 89 -5.57 -8.03 28.81
N LYS A 90 -4.74 -8.72 28.01
CA LYS A 90 -4.06 -9.97 28.41
C LYS A 90 -3.10 -9.79 29.59
N ALA A 91 -2.41 -8.66 29.67
CA ALA A 91 -1.49 -8.37 30.77
C ALA A 91 -2.23 -8.22 32.11
N ILE A 92 -3.35 -7.49 32.11
CA ILE A 92 -4.20 -7.32 33.30
C ILE A 92 -4.78 -8.68 33.74
N GLU A 93 -5.28 -9.48 32.80
CA GLU A 93 -5.88 -10.79 33.07
C GLU A 93 -4.86 -11.81 33.65
N LYS A 94 -3.65 -11.87 33.10
CA LYS A 94 -2.66 -12.89 33.51
C LYS A 94 -1.84 -12.54 34.74
N ARG A 95 -1.58 -11.26 35.02
CA ARG A 95 -0.62 -10.86 36.07
C ARG A 95 -1.16 -9.82 37.05
N GLY A 96 -2.31 -9.20 36.79
CA GLY A 96 -2.83 -8.12 37.64
C GLY A 96 -1.94 -6.86 37.69
N ILE A 97 -0.89 -6.80 36.85
CA ILE A 97 0.11 -5.72 36.82
C ILE A 97 0.09 -5.11 35.43
N PHE A 98 -0.34 -3.86 35.33
CA PHE A 98 -0.17 -3.05 34.12
C PHE A 98 1.04 -2.14 34.34
N MET A 99 2.15 -2.42 33.67
CA MET A 99 3.25 -1.45 33.59
C MET A 99 2.86 -0.38 32.58
N LYS A 100 2.55 0.82 33.09
CA LYS A 100 2.12 2.00 32.32
C LYS A 100 3.11 2.41 31.22
N GLU A 101 4.36 1.97 31.34
CA GLU A 101 5.48 2.30 30.44
C GLU A 101 5.96 1.11 29.61
N SER A 102 5.26 -0.04 29.62
CA SER A 102 5.70 -1.19 28.83
C SER A 102 5.59 -0.85 27.34
N PRO A 103 6.71 -0.78 26.59
CA PRO A 103 6.66 -0.39 25.20
C PRO A 103 5.87 -1.45 24.42
N ILE A 104 4.86 -1.01 23.67
CA ILE A 104 4.16 -1.83 22.69
C ILE A 104 5.20 -2.20 21.62
N LEU A 105 5.72 -3.42 21.68
CA LEU A 105 6.76 -3.89 20.77
C LEU A 105 6.12 -4.41 19.47
N LEU A 106 5.77 -3.49 18.58
CA LEU A 106 5.53 -3.79 17.16
C LEU A 106 6.40 -2.86 16.32
N SER A 107 7.68 -3.19 16.20
CA SER A 107 8.59 -2.53 15.25
C SER A 107 8.35 -3.09 13.85
N PHE A 108 7.74 -2.29 12.97
CA PHE A 108 7.72 -2.58 11.53
C PHE A 108 8.88 -1.84 10.86
N VAL A 109 9.78 -2.59 10.22
CA VAL A 109 10.79 -2.02 9.32
C VAL A 109 10.15 -1.91 7.94
N MET A 110 9.74 -0.70 7.55
CA MET A 110 9.44 -0.41 6.14
C MET A 110 10.78 -0.28 5.42
N VAL A 111 11.25 -1.36 4.80
CA VAL A 111 12.46 -1.32 3.95
C VAL A 111 12.09 -0.56 2.68
N GLY A 112 12.50 0.72 2.63
CA GLY A 112 12.24 1.61 1.51
C GLY A 112 12.98 1.18 0.24
N GLY A 113 12.27 1.23 -0.88
CA GLY A 113 12.83 1.15 -2.24
C GLY A 113 13.73 2.35 -2.59
N PRO A 114 14.29 2.39 -3.82
CA PRO A 114 15.61 2.94 -4.15
C PRO A 114 15.68 4.49 -4.28
N LYS A 115 14.97 5.24 -3.44
CA LYS A 115 15.17 6.69 -3.33
C LYS A 115 15.20 7.12 -1.86
N GLY A 116 16.39 7.00 -1.27
CA GLY A 116 17.01 8.01 -0.40
C GLY A 116 16.18 8.74 0.67
N HIS A 117 15.08 8.17 1.16
CA HIS A 117 14.39 8.71 2.32
C HIS A 117 15.22 8.40 3.56
N LYS A 118 15.80 9.44 4.13
CA LYS A 118 16.53 9.38 5.40
C LYS A 118 15.67 8.63 6.41
N ASN A 119 16.21 7.57 6.98
CA ASN A 119 15.62 6.83 8.08
C ASN A 119 15.47 7.77 9.27
N THR A 120 14.33 8.45 9.40
CA THR A 120 13.91 9.00 10.67
C THR A 120 13.39 7.82 11.49
N HIS A 121 14.24 7.34 12.39
CA HIS A 121 13.81 6.57 13.56
C HIS A 121 12.88 7.47 14.39
N THR A 122 11.61 7.51 14.04
CA THR A 122 10.61 8.12 14.90
C THR A 122 10.06 7.02 15.79
N THR A 123 10.77 6.76 16.88
CA THR A 123 10.22 6.06 18.04
C THR A 123 9.12 6.96 18.58
N HIS A 124 7.87 6.76 18.14
CA HIS A 124 6.74 7.38 18.81
C HIS A 124 6.53 6.64 20.12
N GLN A 125 7.16 7.16 21.18
CA GLN A 125 6.66 6.95 22.53
C GLN A 125 5.29 7.61 22.59
N VAL A 126 4.23 6.80 22.51
CA VAL A 126 2.90 7.24 22.89
C VAL A 126 2.91 7.26 24.42
N VAL A 127 3.09 8.46 24.98
CA VAL A 127 2.99 8.73 26.43
C VAL A 127 1.52 8.67 26.86
#